data_AF-B0TW54-F1
#
_entry.id   AF-B0TW54-F1
#
_cell.length_a   1.000
_cell.length_b   1.000
_cell.length_c   1.000
_cell.angle_alpha   90.00
_cell.angle_beta   90.00
_cell.angle_gamma   90.00
#
_symmetry.space_group_name_H-M   'P 1'
#
loop_
_entity.id
_entity.type
_entity.pdbx_description
1 polymer ?
#
loop_
_entity_poly.entity_id
_entity_poly.type
_entity_poly.pdbx_seq_one_letter_code
_entity_poly.pdbx_strand_id
1 'polypeptide(L)'
;MLRIYSYLILIIISLGLCSCRSLSDDKFVYLGHGPEFPKYQLYYDNTRELFILVDKQNGCYAKDNSGTCMAFTTEEAEKFRKNVLEKMIEIQSKVADDHHGQDKVNSITKTGTSVINKQMQIEETKVTPVKQVFSDHKQQYLLVNQEYKISANIIAKVVNDNKNHIKLYFTVNIPSMDKMSITKPFIIEPEFLYNAMRPENKTFALETQKNIQKNNEEMNKEISDYLDKIKY
;
A
#
# COMPACT_ATOMS: atom_id res chain seq x y z
N MET A 1 -43.16 14.62 -24.13
CA MET A 1 -41.80 14.13 -24.47
C MET A 1 -40.66 14.92 -23.84
N LEU A 2 -40.73 16.26 -23.70
CA LEU A 2 -39.65 17.06 -23.08
C LEU A 2 -39.31 16.69 -21.61
N ARG A 3 -40.29 16.28 -20.80
CA ARG A 3 -40.07 15.91 -19.38
C ARG A 3 -39.28 14.62 -19.19
N ILE A 4 -39.34 13.67 -20.13
CA ILE A 4 -38.65 12.38 -20.03
C ILE A 4 -37.16 12.54 -20.35
N TYR A 5 -36.82 13.41 -21.30
CA TYR A 5 -35.43 13.76 -21.62
C TYR A 5 -34.71 14.47 -20.46
N SER A 6 -35.42 15.28 -19.68
CA SER A 6 -34.84 15.98 -18.52
C SER A 6 -34.39 15.01 -17.41
N TYR A 7 -35.13 13.93 -17.16
CA TYR A 7 -34.74 12.90 -16.19
C TYR A 7 -33.61 12.00 -16.71
N LEU A 8 -33.59 11.69 -18.00
CA LEU A 8 -32.51 10.92 -18.63
C LEU A 8 -31.17 11.67 -18.60
N ILE A 9 -31.18 12.99 -18.80
CA ILE A 9 -29.97 13.82 -18.70
C ILE A 9 -29.48 13.89 -17.24
N LEU A 10 -30.38 13.99 -16.26
CA LEU A 10 -30.02 13.94 -14.83
C LEU A 10 -29.41 12.59 -14.43
N ILE A 11 -29.92 11.48 -14.97
CA ILE A 11 -29.37 10.13 -14.74
C ILE A 11 -27.98 10.00 -15.39
N ILE A 12 -27.79 10.50 -16.62
CA ILE A 12 -26.50 10.47 -17.32
C ILE A 12 -25.47 11.40 -16.64
N ILE A 13 -25.88 12.55 -16.09
CA ILE A 13 -25.00 13.42 -15.29
C ILE A 13 -24.66 12.77 -13.94
N SER A 14 -25.59 12.04 -13.31
CA SER A 14 -25.30 11.28 -12.08
C SER A 14 -24.42 10.05 -12.33
N LEU A 15 -24.48 9.44 -13.51
CA LEU A 15 -23.59 8.34 -13.93
C LEU A 15 -22.21 8.84 -14.40
N GLY A 16 -22.13 10.09 -14.89
CA GLY A 16 -20.87 10.76 -15.24
C GLY A 16 -20.04 11.26 -14.05
N LEU A 17 -20.61 11.24 -12.83
CA LEU A 17 -19.94 11.61 -11.58
C LEU A 17 -19.52 10.41 -10.72
N CYS A 18 -19.58 9.18 -11.25
CA CYS A 18 -18.77 8.04 -10.77
C CYS A 18 -17.30 8.31 -11.11
N SER A 19 -16.78 9.35 -10.48
CA SER A 19 -15.46 9.91 -10.61
C SER A 19 -14.46 8.91 -10.03
N CYS A 20 -13.47 8.53 -10.84
CA CYS A 20 -12.19 8.08 -10.30
C CYS A 20 -11.75 9.12 -9.27
N ARG A 21 -11.82 8.76 -8.00
CA ARG A 21 -11.64 9.73 -6.92
C ARG A 21 -10.14 10.00 -6.82
N SER A 22 -9.67 11.12 -7.34
CA SER A 22 -8.24 11.48 -7.36
C SER A 22 -7.71 11.78 -5.97
N LEU A 23 -6.68 11.05 -5.56
CA LEU A 23 -5.87 11.33 -4.40
C LEU A 23 -4.76 12.31 -4.85
N SER A 24 -5.03 13.62 -4.81
CA SER A 24 -4.02 14.64 -5.14
C SER A 24 -4.04 15.86 -4.22
N ASP A 25 -2.88 16.55 -4.27
CA ASP A 25 -2.27 17.51 -3.35
C ASP A 25 -1.82 16.89 -2.02
N ASP A 26 -0.70 17.35 -1.46
CA ASP A 26 0.07 16.83 -0.30
C ASP A 26 -0.80 16.49 0.93
N LYS A 27 -1.55 15.39 0.82
CA LYS A 27 -2.52 14.90 1.81
C LYS A 27 -2.09 13.60 2.47
N PHE A 28 -0.95 13.09 2.05
CA PHE A 28 -0.41 11.84 2.55
C PHE A 28 0.64 12.14 3.61
N VAL A 29 0.46 11.56 4.79
CA VAL A 29 1.54 11.50 5.76
C VAL A 29 2.33 10.23 5.51
N TYR A 30 3.63 10.39 5.34
CA TYR A 30 4.53 9.26 5.23
C TYR A 30 4.69 8.57 6.58
N LEU A 31 4.29 7.31 6.65
CA LEU A 31 4.38 6.49 7.86
C LEU A 31 5.66 5.65 7.91
N GLY A 32 6.43 5.62 6.82
CA GLY A 32 7.73 4.95 6.77
C GLY A 32 7.80 3.78 5.78
N HIS A 33 8.81 2.96 5.98
CA HIS A 33 9.08 1.72 5.25
C HIS A 33 9.73 0.70 6.19
N GLY A 34 9.64 -0.58 5.83
CA GLY A 34 10.34 -1.64 6.56
C GLY A 34 11.85 -1.61 6.28
N PRO A 35 12.71 -1.81 7.29
CA PRO A 35 14.17 -1.81 7.14
C PRO A 35 14.69 -2.78 6.07
N GLU A 36 14.07 -3.95 5.89
CA GLU A 36 14.53 -4.92 4.89
C GLU A 36 14.08 -4.60 3.46
N PHE A 37 13.08 -3.72 3.33
CA PHE A 37 12.43 -3.44 2.06
C PHE A 37 12.12 -1.94 1.92
N PRO A 38 13.16 -1.08 1.85
CA PRO A 38 13.00 0.37 1.78
C PRO A 38 12.31 0.87 0.50
N LYS A 39 12.08 -0.04 -0.44
CA LYS A 39 11.46 0.24 -1.73
C LYS A 39 9.95 0.30 -1.65
N TYR A 40 9.30 -0.39 -0.72
CA TYR A 40 7.88 -0.12 -0.46
C TYR A 40 7.74 0.96 0.61
N GLN A 41 6.67 1.71 0.54
CA GLN A 41 6.40 2.85 1.42
C GLN A 41 4.94 2.84 1.85
N LEU A 42 4.71 3.14 3.11
CA LEU A 42 3.38 3.29 3.66
C LEU A 42 3.07 4.77 3.86
N TYR A 43 1.91 5.16 3.38
CA TYR A 43 1.34 6.48 3.53
C TYR A 43 -0.05 6.38 4.16
N TYR A 44 -0.49 7.46 4.79
CA TYR A 44 -1.87 7.60 5.25
C TYR A 44 -2.50 8.88 4.70
N ASP A 45 -3.64 8.72 4.03
CA ASP A 45 -4.51 9.81 3.57
C ASP A 45 -5.50 10.14 4.67
N ASN A 46 -5.24 11.23 5.39
CA ASN A 46 -6.13 11.72 6.45
C ASN A 46 -7.52 12.13 5.91
N THR A 47 -7.62 12.54 4.64
CA THR A 47 -8.88 13.07 4.08
C THR A 47 -9.87 11.96 3.73
N ARG A 48 -9.36 10.76 3.46
CA ARG A 48 -10.17 9.59 3.11
C ARG A 48 -10.04 8.43 4.08
N GLU A 49 -9.20 8.59 5.09
CA GLU A 49 -8.88 7.57 6.09
C GLU A 49 -8.36 6.27 5.46
N LEU A 50 -7.44 6.43 4.49
CA LEU A 50 -6.87 5.34 3.70
C LEU A 50 -5.38 5.14 4.02
N PHE A 51 -4.98 3.91 4.25
CA PHE A 51 -3.58 3.51 4.15
C PHE A 51 -3.24 3.20 2.70
N ILE A 52 -2.10 3.68 2.23
CA ILE A 52 -1.62 3.46 0.87
C ILE A 52 -0.23 2.85 0.93
N LEU A 53 -0.13 1.63 0.41
CA LEU A 53 1.12 0.93 0.24
C LEU A 53 1.61 1.09 -1.20
N VAL A 54 2.75 1.75 -1.37
CA VAL A 54 3.36 2.06 -2.67
C VAL A 54 4.67 1.31 -2.81
N ASP A 55 4.87 0.60 -3.91
CA ASP A 55 6.19 0.12 -4.29
C ASP A 55 6.87 1.17 -5.16
N LYS A 56 7.89 1.85 -4.64
CA LYS A 56 8.62 2.87 -5.42
C LYS A 56 9.38 2.30 -6.60
N GLN A 57 9.78 1.04 -6.57
CA GLN A 57 10.56 0.45 -7.64
C GLN A 57 9.70 0.12 -8.85
N ASN A 58 8.50 -0.42 -8.60
CA ASN A 58 7.57 -0.82 -9.66
C ASN A 58 6.49 0.23 -9.94
N GLY A 59 6.33 1.22 -9.06
CA GLY A 59 5.31 2.25 -9.16
C GLY A 59 3.90 1.73 -8.94
N CYS A 60 2.95 2.65 -9.04
CA CYS A 60 1.54 2.30 -9.17
C CYS A 60 1.20 2.08 -10.65
N TYR A 61 0.01 1.53 -10.94
CA TYR A 61 -0.40 1.22 -12.31
C TYR A 61 -0.33 2.49 -13.19
N ALA A 62 0.72 2.65 -14.00
CA ALA A 62 1.00 3.94 -14.64
C ALA A 62 0.90 3.90 -16.17
N LYS A 63 1.42 2.86 -16.84
CA LYS A 63 1.64 2.90 -18.30
C LYS A 63 1.25 1.65 -19.08
N ASP A 64 1.29 0.47 -18.46
CA ASP A 64 1.14 -0.84 -19.10
C ASP A 64 0.23 -1.79 -18.30
N ASN A 65 -0.63 -1.23 -17.43
CA ASN A 65 -1.39 -1.99 -16.43
C ASN A 65 -0.50 -2.90 -15.56
N SER A 66 0.80 -2.60 -15.47
CA SER A 66 1.69 -3.15 -14.44
C SER A 66 1.87 -2.10 -13.35
N GLY A 67 1.74 -2.53 -12.12
CA GLY A 67 1.79 -1.69 -10.93
C GLY A 67 1.34 -2.50 -9.75
N THR A 68 1.74 -2.09 -8.55
CA THR A 68 1.44 -2.89 -7.36
C THR A 68 0.62 -2.12 -6.34
N CYS A 69 0.65 -0.79 -6.28
CA CYS A 69 0.03 -0.01 -5.19
C CYS A 69 -1.36 -0.47 -4.69
N MET A 70 -1.49 -0.59 -3.36
CA MET A 70 -2.71 -0.96 -2.65
C MET A 70 -3.18 0.20 -1.78
N ALA A 71 -4.49 0.39 -1.74
CA ALA A 71 -5.16 1.22 -0.76
C ALA A 71 -6.07 0.34 0.12
N PHE A 72 -6.09 0.68 1.40
CA PHE A 72 -6.94 0.07 2.42
C PHE A 72 -7.65 1.19 3.17
N THR A 73 -8.96 1.13 3.27
CA THR A 73 -9.70 1.82 4.33
C THR A 73 -9.19 1.40 5.69
N THR A 74 -9.49 2.23 6.69
CA THR A 74 -9.26 1.88 8.09
C THR A 74 -9.77 0.48 8.45
N GLU A 75 -10.97 0.11 8.00
CA GLU A 75 -11.54 -1.21 8.30
C GLU A 75 -10.79 -2.33 7.56
N GLU A 76 -10.49 -2.15 6.27
CA GLU A 76 -9.73 -3.12 5.49
C GLU A 76 -8.31 -3.30 6.01
N ALA A 77 -7.68 -2.24 6.50
CA ALA A 77 -6.37 -2.29 7.15
C ALA A 77 -6.39 -3.17 8.39
N GLU A 78 -7.40 -3.02 9.25
CA GLU A 78 -7.57 -3.87 10.43
C GLU A 78 -7.84 -5.34 10.05
N LYS A 79 -8.66 -5.58 9.03
CA LYS A 79 -8.87 -6.94 8.51
C LYS A 79 -7.57 -7.54 7.95
N PHE A 80 -6.84 -6.78 7.15
CA PHE A 80 -5.56 -7.21 6.58
C PHE A 80 -4.53 -7.53 7.66
N ARG A 81 -4.45 -6.71 8.72
CA ARG A 81 -3.59 -6.97 9.87
C ARG A 81 -3.90 -8.29 10.54
N LYS A 82 -5.17 -8.51 10.90
CA LYS A 82 -5.61 -9.71 11.63
C LYS A 82 -5.51 -10.97 10.78
N ASN A 83 -5.90 -10.88 9.51
CA ASN A 83 -6.11 -12.06 8.69
C ASN A 83 -4.89 -12.44 7.85
N VAL A 84 -3.99 -11.49 7.60
CA VAL A 84 -2.82 -11.68 6.74
C VAL A 84 -1.54 -11.48 7.54
N LEU A 85 -1.36 -10.30 8.16
CA LEU A 85 -0.08 -9.97 8.81
C LEU A 85 0.18 -10.79 10.08
N GLU A 86 -0.82 -10.98 10.95
CA GLU A 86 -0.67 -11.83 12.14
C GLU A 86 -0.28 -13.25 11.77
N LYS A 87 -0.85 -13.80 10.69
CA LYS A 87 -0.48 -15.13 10.20
C LYS A 87 0.94 -15.20 9.68
N MET A 88 1.42 -14.15 9.01
CA MET A 88 2.82 -14.07 8.56
C MET A 88 3.78 -14.01 9.76
N ILE A 89 3.44 -13.19 10.77
CA ILE A 89 4.19 -13.09 12.02
C ILE A 89 4.20 -14.45 12.75
N GLU A 90 3.06 -15.13 12.84
CA GLU A 90 2.97 -16.46 13.46
C GLU A 90 3.90 -17.48 12.77
N ILE A 91 3.93 -17.50 11.44
CA ILE A 91 4.80 -18.38 10.66
C ILE A 91 6.28 -18.01 10.87
N GLN A 92 6.59 -16.72 10.91
CA GLN A 92 7.94 -16.23 11.19
C GLN A 92 8.41 -16.65 12.59
N SER A 93 7.56 -16.53 13.61
CA SER A 93 7.84 -16.99 14.97
C SER A 93 8.12 -18.49 14.99
N LYS A 94 7.26 -19.30 14.37
CA LYS A 94 7.45 -20.77 14.33
C LYS A 94 8.77 -21.19 13.70
N VAL A 95 9.22 -20.49 12.65
CA VAL A 95 10.51 -20.78 12.02
C VAL A 95 11.68 -20.32 12.90
N ALA A 96 11.55 -19.19 13.59
CA ALA A 96 12.56 -18.74 14.55
C ALA A 96 12.70 -19.74 15.71
N ASP A 97 11.58 -20.21 16.27
CA ASP A 97 11.52 -21.21 17.35
C ASP A 97 12.13 -22.57 16.91
N ASP A 98 12.03 -22.92 15.63
CA ASP A 98 12.68 -24.08 15.01
C ASP A 98 14.15 -23.81 14.61
N HIS A 99 14.86 -22.97 15.36
CA HIS A 99 16.25 -22.57 15.11
C HIS A 99 16.49 -22.12 13.66
N HIS A 100 15.57 -21.33 13.12
CA HIS A 100 15.56 -20.88 11.72
C HIS A 100 15.54 -22.05 10.71
N GLY A 101 14.85 -23.14 11.05
CA GLY A 101 14.64 -24.31 10.21
C GLY A 101 15.94 -25.05 9.84
N GLN A 102 16.96 -25.00 10.71
CA GLN A 102 18.27 -25.64 10.47
C GLN A 102 18.13 -27.14 10.12
N ASP A 103 17.24 -27.85 10.80
CA ASP A 103 17.00 -29.27 10.57
C ASP A 103 16.31 -29.55 9.23
N LYS A 104 15.68 -28.52 8.63
CA LYS A 104 14.99 -28.60 7.34
C LYS A 104 15.84 -28.11 6.17
N VAL A 105 16.97 -27.42 6.43
CA VAL A 105 17.91 -26.98 5.38
C VAL A 105 18.30 -28.15 4.46
N ASN A 106 18.68 -29.28 5.05
CA ASN A 106 19.08 -30.47 4.29
C ASN A 106 17.93 -31.04 3.45
N SER A 107 16.68 -30.89 3.89
CA SER A 107 15.52 -31.32 3.12
C SER A 107 15.27 -30.40 1.92
N ILE A 108 15.47 -29.08 2.06
CA ILE A 108 15.31 -28.11 0.97
C ILE A 108 16.43 -28.28 -0.06
N THR A 109 17.69 -28.36 0.37
CA THR A 109 18.82 -28.49 -0.56
C THR A 109 18.78 -29.80 -1.36
N LYS A 110 18.25 -30.88 -0.77
CA LYS A 110 18.04 -32.17 -1.45
C LYS A 110 17.09 -32.11 -2.64
N THR A 111 16.22 -31.10 -2.74
CA THR A 111 15.34 -30.93 -3.91
C THR A 111 16.07 -30.30 -5.11
N GLY A 112 17.36 -29.98 -4.97
CA GLY A 112 18.14 -29.24 -5.98
C GLY A 112 17.80 -27.76 -6.02
N THR A 113 16.98 -27.27 -5.07
CA THR A 113 16.57 -25.87 -4.98
C THR A 113 17.06 -25.26 -3.67
N SER A 114 17.29 -23.95 -3.66
CA SER A 114 17.56 -23.17 -2.44
C SER A 114 16.37 -22.31 -2.04
N VAL A 115 15.25 -22.38 -2.78
CA VAL A 115 14.08 -21.53 -2.63
C VAL A 115 12.82 -22.37 -2.79
N ILE A 116 11.93 -22.30 -1.81
CA ILE A 116 10.57 -22.84 -1.87
C ILE A 116 9.59 -21.69 -1.88
N ASN A 117 8.68 -21.68 -2.84
CA ASN A 117 7.55 -20.75 -2.90
C ASN A 117 6.25 -21.53 -2.64
N LYS A 118 5.49 -21.12 -1.63
CA LYS A 118 4.22 -21.75 -1.28
C LYS A 118 3.15 -20.72 -1.02
N GLN A 119 1.98 -20.93 -1.61
CA GLN A 119 0.80 -20.13 -1.32
C GLN A 119 0.38 -20.30 0.14
N MET A 120 0.14 -19.18 0.80
CA MET A 120 -0.36 -19.13 2.16
C MET A 120 -1.89 -19.13 2.12
N GLN A 121 -2.49 -19.94 3.00
CA GLN A 121 -3.93 -19.89 3.23
C GLN A 121 -4.23 -18.62 4.03
N ILE A 122 -4.91 -17.65 3.43
CA ILE A 122 -5.39 -16.44 4.10
C ILE A 122 -6.92 -16.37 3.98
N GLU A 123 -7.57 -15.69 4.92
CA GLU A 123 -8.98 -15.39 4.75
C GLU A 123 -9.20 -14.48 3.54
N GLU A 124 -10.40 -14.52 2.98
CA GLU A 124 -10.76 -13.69 1.84
C GLU A 124 -10.60 -12.21 2.21
N THR A 125 -9.51 -11.63 1.71
CA THR A 125 -9.16 -10.23 1.92
C THR A 125 -9.14 -9.55 0.57
N LYS A 126 -9.74 -8.36 0.50
CA LYS A 126 -9.78 -7.56 -0.71
C LYS A 126 -9.06 -6.24 -0.49
N VAL A 127 -8.54 -5.69 -1.58
CA VAL A 127 -7.85 -4.40 -1.59
C VAL A 127 -8.29 -3.59 -2.78
N THR A 128 -8.23 -2.27 -2.64
CA THR A 128 -8.46 -1.33 -3.73
C THR A 128 -7.14 -0.98 -4.40
N PRO A 129 -6.93 -1.27 -5.69
CA PRO A 129 -5.71 -0.87 -6.40
C PRO A 129 -5.65 0.63 -6.59
N VAL A 130 -4.42 1.15 -6.64
CA VAL A 130 -4.17 2.57 -6.93
C VAL A 130 -3.50 2.72 -8.28
N LYS A 131 -4.10 3.48 -9.18
CA LYS A 131 -3.55 3.85 -10.49
C LYS A 131 -2.77 5.15 -10.36
N GLN A 132 -1.57 5.22 -10.92
CA GLN A 132 -0.86 6.50 -11.06
C GLN A 132 -1.17 7.11 -12.42
N VAL A 133 -1.49 8.39 -12.45
CA VAL A 133 -1.77 9.15 -13.66
C VAL A 133 -0.94 10.42 -13.66
N PHE A 134 -0.59 10.92 -14.85
CA PHE A 134 0.02 12.24 -15.00
C PHE A 134 -1.04 13.18 -15.57
N SER A 135 -1.39 14.23 -14.83
CA SER A 135 -2.33 15.28 -15.25
C SER A 135 -1.75 16.64 -14.87
N ASP A 136 -1.81 17.60 -15.78
CA ASP A 136 -1.37 18.98 -15.55
C ASP A 136 0.07 19.08 -15.01
N HIS A 137 0.98 18.29 -15.61
CA HIS A 137 2.38 18.15 -15.18
C HIS A 137 2.59 17.67 -13.73
N LYS A 138 1.52 17.21 -13.06
CA LYS A 138 1.57 16.62 -11.73
C LYS A 138 1.28 15.13 -11.79
N GLN A 139 2.01 14.38 -10.96
CA GLN A 139 1.71 12.98 -10.70
C GLN A 139 0.52 12.92 -9.72
N GLN A 140 -0.53 12.19 -10.09
CA GLN A 140 -1.71 11.95 -9.27
C GLN A 140 -1.91 10.44 -9.08
N TYR A 141 -2.60 10.08 -8.00
CA TYR A 141 -2.97 8.70 -7.71
C TYR A 141 -4.49 8.58 -7.72
N LEU A 142 -5.06 7.64 -8.45
CA LEU A 142 -6.50 7.42 -8.54
C LEU A 142 -6.84 6.05 -7.94
N LEU A 143 -7.89 5.99 -7.13
CA LEU A 143 -8.46 4.69 -6.73
C LEU A 143 -9.13 4.06 -7.95
N VAL A 144 -8.81 2.80 -8.21
CA VAL A 144 -9.57 1.98 -9.17
C VAL A 144 -10.89 1.60 -8.52
N ASN A 145 -12.01 1.80 -9.20
CA ASN A 145 -13.35 1.51 -8.66
C ASN A 145 -13.69 0.01 -8.72
N GLN A 146 -12.80 -0.82 -8.18
CA GLN A 146 -12.96 -2.25 -8.07
C GLN A 146 -12.03 -2.80 -6.99
N GLU A 147 -12.56 -3.69 -6.16
CA GLU A 147 -11.80 -4.43 -5.16
C GLU A 147 -11.31 -5.76 -5.73
N TYR A 148 -10.10 -6.17 -5.36
CA TYR A 148 -9.48 -7.41 -5.82
C TYR A 148 -9.13 -8.30 -4.64
N LYS A 149 -9.47 -9.58 -4.73
CA LYS A 149 -9.01 -10.58 -3.77
C LYS A 149 -7.50 -10.69 -3.86
N ILE A 150 -6.82 -10.57 -2.74
CA ILE A 150 -5.37 -10.77 -2.70
C ILE A 150 -5.04 -12.23 -2.45
N SER A 151 -3.84 -12.61 -2.84
CA SER A 151 -3.21 -13.85 -2.41
C SER A 151 -1.87 -13.54 -1.76
N ALA A 152 -1.47 -14.36 -0.80
CA ALA A 152 -0.18 -14.23 -0.15
C ALA A 152 0.65 -15.50 -0.38
N ASN A 153 1.95 -15.33 -0.59
CA ASN A 153 2.89 -16.46 -0.66
C ASN A 153 4.03 -16.28 0.34
N ILE A 154 4.55 -17.41 0.79
CA ILE A 154 5.74 -17.52 1.62
C ILE A 154 6.85 -18.03 0.72
N ILE A 155 7.97 -17.33 0.72
CA ILE A 155 9.19 -17.72 0.04
C ILE A 155 10.21 -18.06 1.11
N ALA A 156 10.49 -19.35 1.26
CA ALA A 156 11.54 -19.85 2.15
C ALA A 156 12.82 -20.02 1.35
N LYS A 157 13.87 -19.30 1.73
CA LYS A 157 15.18 -19.34 1.07
C LYS A 157 16.25 -19.82 2.04
N VAL A 158 17.06 -20.78 1.61
CA VAL A 158 18.28 -21.16 2.33
C VAL A 158 19.34 -20.07 2.08
N VAL A 159 19.84 -19.49 3.16
CA VAL A 159 20.90 -18.46 3.17
C VAL A 159 22.05 -18.93 4.04
N ASN A 160 23.25 -18.38 3.79
CA ASN A 160 24.46 -18.76 4.50
C ASN A 160 25.19 -17.52 5.03
N ASP A 161 24.75 -17.06 6.20
CA ASP A 161 25.38 -15.99 6.95
C ASP A 161 25.97 -16.62 8.22
N ASN A 162 27.16 -17.23 8.11
CA ASN A 162 27.88 -18.04 9.12
C ASN A 162 27.38 -19.48 9.31
N LYS A 163 26.08 -19.73 9.20
CA LYS A 163 25.49 -21.09 9.18
C LYS A 163 24.28 -21.11 8.26
N ASN A 164 24.09 -22.21 7.54
CA ASN A 164 22.92 -22.39 6.69
C ASN A 164 21.65 -22.32 7.54
N HIS A 165 20.73 -21.45 7.15
CA HIS A 165 19.44 -21.30 7.79
C HIS A 165 18.37 -20.89 6.77
N ILE A 166 17.11 -21.01 7.15
CA ILE A 166 15.97 -20.61 6.33
C ILE A 166 15.60 -19.17 6.67
N LYS A 167 15.71 -18.28 5.67
CA LYS A 167 15.12 -16.94 5.71
C LYS A 167 13.77 -16.96 5.00
N LEU A 168 12.76 -16.38 5.63
CA LEU A 168 11.43 -16.24 5.06
C LEU A 168 11.24 -14.86 4.44
N TYR A 169 10.55 -14.83 3.31
CA TYR A 169 10.01 -13.62 2.70
C TYR A 169 8.52 -13.80 2.47
N PHE A 170 7.76 -12.74 2.71
CA PHE A 170 6.32 -12.75 2.50
C PHE A 170 5.97 -11.86 1.33
N THR A 171 5.04 -12.36 0.51
CA THR A 171 4.57 -11.61 -0.64
C THR A 171 3.07 -11.51 -0.68
N VAL A 172 2.56 -10.36 -1.14
CA VAL A 172 1.15 -10.13 -1.43
C VAL A 172 0.99 -9.79 -2.89
N ASN A 173 0.10 -10.51 -3.56
CA ASN A 173 -0.23 -10.32 -4.97
C ASN A 173 -1.66 -9.83 -5.10
N ILE A 174 -1.84 -8.82 -5.95
CA ILE A 174 -3.13 -8.45 -6.50
C ILE A 174 -3.20 -9.13 -7.88
N PRO A 175 -4.24 -9.92 -8.19
CA PRO A 175 -4.42 -10.43 -9.53
C PRO A 175 -4.54 -9.25 -10.50
N SER A 176 -3.75 -9.29 -11.58
CA SER A 176 -3.73 -8.24 -12.58
C SER A 176 -5.12 -8.00 -13.16
N MET A 177 -5.46 -6.73 -13.42
CA MET A 177 -6.74 -6.35 -14.04
C MET A 177 -6.86 -6.92 -15.46
N ASP A 178 -5.72 -7.19 -16.11
CA ASP A 178 -5.63 -7.89 -17.39
C ASP A 178 -4.79 -9.16 -17.24
N LYS A 179 -5.26 -10.27 -17.81
CA LYS A 179 -4.64 -11.62 -17.75
C LYS A 179 -3.21 -11.72 -18.34
N MET A 180 -2.60 -10.62 -18.79
CA MET A 180 -1.37 -10.61 -19.58
C MET A 180 -0.15 -9.95 -18.93
N SER A 181 -0.29 -9.20 -17.83
CA SER A 181 0.87 -8.62 -17.13
C SER A 181 1.14 -9.36 -15.82
N ILE A 182 2.31 -9.99 -15.70
CA ILE A 182 2.80 -10.53 -14.43
C ILE A 182 3.17 -9.32 -13.55
N THR A 183 2.23 -8.85 -12.74
CA THR A 183 2.52 -7.89 -11.68
C THR A 183 3.43 -8.55 -10.66
N LYS A 184 4.57 -7.92 -10.35
CA LYS A 184 5.43 -8.41 -9.28
C LYS A 184 4.69 -8.34 -7.95
N PRO A 185 4.85 -9.33 -7.05
CA PRO A 185 4.32 -9.22 -5.71
C PRO A 185 4.89 -8.01 -4.97
N PHE A 186 4.13 -7.47 -4.02
CA PHE A 186 4.78 -6.77 -2.91
C PHE A 186 5.54 -7.75 -2.09
N ILE A 187 6.77 -7.41 -1.75
CA ILE A 187 7.43 -8.01 -0.60
C ILE A 187 7.07 -7.16 0.60
N ILE A 188 6.63 -7.78 1.68
CA ILE A 188 6.18 -7.07 2.88
C ILE A 188 6.98 -7.49 4.09
N GLU A 189 7.23 -6.54 4.99
CA GLU A 189 7.73 -6.80 6.33
C GLU A 189 6.52 -6.81 7.28
N PRO A 190 6.09 -7.99 7.76
CA PRO A 190 4.81 -8.11 8.44
C PRO A 190 4.73 -7.28 9.71
N GLU A 191 5.78 -7.28 10.51
CA GLU A 191 5.83 -6.54 11.78
C GLU A 191 5.75 -5.03 11.57
N PHE A 192 6.51 -4.49 10.59
CA PHE A 192 6.44 -3.07 10.27
C PHE A 192 5.04 -2.68 9.82
N LEU A 193 4.44 -3.35 8.83
CA LEU A 193 3.08 -3.03 8.37
C LEU A 193 2.06 -3.19 9.51
N TYR A 194 2.17 -4.24 10.32
CA TYR A 194 1.26 -4.48 11.43
C TYR A 194 1.31 -3.36 12.46
N ASN A 195 2.49 -2.83 12.76
CA ASN A 195 2.61 -1.71 13.69
C ASN A 195 2.22 -0.39 13.03
N ALA A 196 2.66 -0.13 11.81
CA ALA A 196 2.42 1.14 11.11
C ALA A 196 0.95 1.37 10.79
N MET A 197 0.17 0.32 10.49
CA MET A 197 -1.26 0.42 10.18
C MET A 197 -2.18 0.57 11.40
N ARG A 198 -1.65 0.94 12.58
CA ARG A 198 -2.44 1.04 13.82
C ARG A 198 -3.24 2.36 13.91
N PRO A 199 -4.37 2.39 14.65
CA PRO A 199 -5.13 3.62 14.88
C PRO A 199 -4.31 4.78 15.46
N GLU A 200 -3.35 4.52 16.37
CA GLU A 200 -2.49 5.55 16.94
C GLU A 200 -1.63 6.28 15.88
N ASN A 201 -1.16 5.58 14.85
CA ASN A 201 -0.37 6.19 13.78
C ASN A 201 -1.23 7.09 12.87
N LYS A 202 -2.55 6.91 12.89
CA LYS A 202 -3.49 7.85 12.26
C LYS A 202 -3.54 9.15 13.05
N THR A 203 -3.55 9.06 14.38
CA THR A 203 -3.52 10.25 15.25
C THR A 203 -2.25 11.04 14.99
N PHE A 204 -1.10 10.36 14.94
CA PHE A 204 0.16 10.97 14.52
C PHE A 204 0.04 11.66 13.15
N ALA A 205 -0.49 10.97 12.15
CA ALA A 205 -0.67 11.56 10.82
C ALA A 205 -1.58 12.80 10.82
N LEU A 206 -2.69 12.76 11.57
CA LEU A 206 -3.61 13.88 11.69
C LEU A 206 -2.93 15.09 12.37
N GLU A 207 -2.16 14.85 13.44
CA GLU A 207 -1.41 15.89 14.14
C GLU A 207 -0.30 16.48 13.27
N THR A 208 0.48 15.64 12.58
CA THR A 208 1.51 16.10 11.64
C THR A 208 0.91 17.04 10.58
N GLN A 209 -0.23 16.68 10.00
CA GLN A 209 -0.84 17.51 8.98
C GLN A 209 -1.40 18.82 9.54
N LYS A 210 -2.03 18.80 10.73
CA LYS A 210 -2.48 20.02 11.42
C LYS A 210 -1.31 20.98 11.67
N ASN A 211 -0.17 20.45 12.11
CA ASN A 211 1.03 21.26 12.36
C ASN A 211 1.60 21.86 11.07
N ILE A 212 1.66 21.08 9.98
CA ILE A 212 2.09 21.59 8.67
C ILE A 212 1.17 22.70 8.19
N GLN A 213 -0.15 22.50 8.29
CA GLN A 213 -1.13 23.52 7.89
C GLN A 213 -0.96 24.81 8.68
N LYS A 214 -0.86 24.70 10.01
CA LYS A 214 -0.66 25.86 10.89
C LYS A 214 0.63 26.61 10.54
N ASN A 215 1.75 25.90 10.34
CA ASN A 215 3.01 26.52 9.97
C ASN A 215 2.93 27.22 8.60
N ASN A 216 2.20 26.65 7.64
CA ASN A 216 1.99 27.27 6.33
C ASN A 216 1.12 28.53 6.43
N GLU A 217 0.08 28.52 7.27
CA GLU A 217 -0.75 29.70 7.53
C GLU A 217 0.06 30.82 8.20
N GLU A 218 0.88 30.48 9.19
CA GLU A 218 1.80 31.42 9.86
C GLU A 218 2.82 32.00 8.87
N MET A 219 3.48 31.15 8.06
CA MET A 219 4.44 31.58 7.05
C MET A 219 3.79 32.46 5.97
N ASN A 220 2.60 32.10 5.48
CA ASN A 220 1.88 32.91 4.49
C ASN A 220 1.49 34.27 5.06
N LYS A 221 1.11 34.33 6.34
CA LYS A 221 0.86 35.59 7.03
C LYS A 221 2.14 36.42 7.15
N GLU A 222 3.26 35.83 7.55
CA GLU A 222 4.56 36.53 7.61
C GLU A 222 4.98 37.08 6.25
N ILE A 223 4.82 36.30 5.18
CA ILE A 223 5.09 36.75 3.81
C ILE A 223 4.14 37.89 3.41
N SER A 224 2.85 37.77 3.70
CA SER A 224 1.87 38.84 3.43
C SER A 224 2.23 40.12 4.18
N ASP A 225 2.51 40.03 5.48
CA ASP A 225 2.91 41.16 6.33
C ASP A 225 4.22 41.79 5.83
N TYR A 226 5.16 40.99 5.35
CA TYR A 226 6.38 41.48 4.73
C TYR A 226 6.08 42.22 3.41
N LEU A 227 5.32 41.62 2.50
CA LEU A 227 4.93 42.23 1.23
C LEU A 227 4.15 43.54 1.43
N ASP A 228 3.32 43.64 2.47
CA ASP A 228 2.61 44.86 2.85
C ASP A 228 3.55 45.96 3.39
N LYS A 229 4.69 45.60 3.99
CA LYS A 229 5.71 46.55 4.48
C LYS A 229 6.62 47.07 3.38
N ILE A 230 7.00 46.21 2.44
CA ILE A 230 7.80 46.56 1.26
C ILE A 230 6.92 46.92 0.06
N LYS A 231 5.69 47.37 0.32
CA LYS A 231 4.84 48.03 -0.67
C LYS A 231 5.71 48.92 -1.57
N TYR A 232 5.39 48.89 -2.86
CA TYR A 232 5.55 50.05 -3.72
C TYR A 232 5.42 51.37 -2.95
#